data_AF-A0A8H4L0M0-F1
#
_entry.id   AF-A0A8H4L0M0-F1
#
_cell.length_a   1.000
_cell.length_b   1.000
_cell.length_c   1.000
_cell.angle_alpha   90.00
_cell.angle_beta   90.00
_cell.angle_gamma   90.00
#
_symmetry.space_group_name_H-M   'P 1'
#
loop_
_entity.id
_entity.type
_entity.pdbx_description
1 polymer ?
#
loop_
_entity_poly.entity_id
_entity_poly.type
_entity_poly.pdbx_seq_one_letter_code
_entity_poly.pdbx_strand_id
1 'polypeptide(L)'
;MTSICNYSHPELQITDGLVRQKTGALFPYNPEFYDNVTGLYGPGTIYCWYMLLGSVLAGWLFCPLDDDGVRKPGLSNDLLGALAYPAFAATDLLIQAMRMLGTKHRALAIFCLRFPATELNGFGPFNSTQLDLTDIPPDVLSLGQRAIDITGPLTICYTAAAAFFTFIPVYCLAEPHWVRSWQPKATAATLLCVAYVYILLVLVIFHLSLGDLGVSLILVLYEAMLPYEFFVIYATNFAVAVALVSSFISTLWNLCMGKRAEAAENLKTFGSCLLAAGFLAIPGALGIYFNKLRLIPDLAVSVRERDQLATLIVGAVTLAFTLFHTWFKIPERKAGEEEMQMLPTTETAGDTQGSP
;
A
#
# COMPACT_ATOMS: atom_id res chain seq x y z
N MET A 1 20.70 -21.63 17.13
CA MET A 1 20.47 -20.38 16.35
C MET A 1 19.65 -20.61 15.09
N THR A 2 19.87 -21.67 14.27
CA THR A 2 18.81 -22.22 13.38
C THR A 2 17.55 -22.61 14.15
N SER A 3 17.66 -22.77 15.48
CA SER A 3 16.53 -22.98 16.38
C SER A 3 15.47 -21.87 16.32
N ILE A 4 15.78 -20.61 16.00
CA ILE A 4 14.74 -19.57 15.99
C ILE A 4 13.67 -19.83 14.93
N CYS A 5 14.06 -20.41 13.79
CA CYS A 5 13.11 -20.86 12.77
C CYS A 5 12.19 -21.96 13.33
N ASN A 6 12.73 -22.89 14.14
CA ASN A 6 11.90 -23.92 14.78
C ASN A 6 10.88 -23.32 15.77
N TYR A 7 11.18 -22.19 16.42
CA TYR A 7 10.21 -21.50 17.29
C TYR A 7 9.07 -20.85 16.50
N SER A 8 9.19 -20.65 15.18
CA SER A 8 8.10 -20.16 14.33
C SER A 8 7.21 -21.25 13.72
N HIS A 9 7.52 -22.53 13.96
CA HIS A 9 6.79 -23.69 13.43
C HIS A 9 5.85 -24.29 14.49
N PRO A 10 4.52 -24.09 14.41
CA PRO A 10 3.57 -24.56 15.43
C PRO A 10 3.62 -26.07 15.68
N GLU A 11 3.91 -26.85 14.65
CA GLU A 11 4.04 -28.31 14.69
C GLU A 11 5.24 -28.80 15.53
N LEU A 12 6.21 -27.92 15.82
CA LEU A 12 7.41 -28.23 16.62
C LEU A 12 7.32 -27.71 18.06
N GLN A 13 6.20 -27.11 18.48
CA GLN A 13 6.07 -26.45 19.79
C GLN A 13 5.39 -27.34 20.84
N ILE A 14 5.96 -27.41 22.05
CA ILE A 14 5.28 -27.94 23.24
C ILE A 14 4.59 -26.77 23.94
N THR A 15 3.26 -26.79 23.96
CA THR A 15 2.44 -25.67 24.50
C THR A 15 1.73 -26.01 25.81
N ASP A 16 2.04 -27.16 26.40
CA ASP A 16 1.35 -27.64 27.60
C ASP A 16 1.53 -26.66 28.76
N GLY A 17 0.42 -26.21 29.34
CA GLY A 17 0.42 -25.24 30.45
C GLY A 17 0.62 -23.77 30.05
N LEU A 18 0.79 -23.45 28.76
CA LEU A 18 0.98 -22.08 28.29
C LEU A 18 -0.34 -21.42 27.87
N VAL A 19 -0.48 -20.13 28.18
CA VAL A 19 -1.66 -19.33 27.83
C VAL A 19 -1.48 -18.69 26.47
N ARG A 20 -2.36 -19.06 25.53
CA ARG A 20 -2.37 -18.47 24.18
C ARG A 20 -2.90 -17.04 24.20
N GLN A 21 -2.06 -16.10 23.77
CA GLN A 21 -2.41 -14.71 23.53
C GLN A 21 -3.29 -14.54 22.30
N LYS A 22 -4.08 -13.47 22.28
CA LYS A 22 -4.99 -13.14 21.18
C LYS A 22 -4.29 -12.40 20.03
N THR A 23 -3.13 -11.79 20.30
CA THR A 23 -2.28 -11.08 19.35
C THR A 23 -0.90 -11.75 19.29
N GLY A 24 -0.12 -11.46 18.25
CA GLY A 24 1.19 -12.09 18.02
C GLY A 24 1.03 -13.49 17.42
N ALA A 25 0.65 -13.55 16.14
CA ALA A 25 0.39 -14.83 15.46
C ALA A 25 1.62 -15.74 15.39
N LEU A 26 2.83 -15.16 15.32
CA LEU A 26 4.11 -15.85 15.22
C LEU A 26 4.57 -16.44 16.57
N PHE A 27 4.28 -15.75 17.67
CA PHE A 27 4.66 -16.16 19.04
C PHE A 27 3.49 -15.98 20.01
N PRO A 28 2.40 -16.74 19.84
CA PRO A 28 1.18 -16.53 20.61
C PRO A 28 1.30 -17.01 22.07
N TYR A 29 2.36 -17.73 22.44
CA TYR A 29 2.58 -18.22 23.81
C TYR A 29 3.67 -17.47 24.56
N ASN A 30 4.46 -16.65 23.86
CA ASN A 30 5.65 -15.97 24.36
C ASN A 30 5.60 -14.48 23.96
N PRO A 31 4.74 -13.67 24.60
CA PRO A 31 4.59 -12.25 24.26
C PRO A 31 5.88 -11.44 24.41
N GLU A 32 6.85 -11.92 25.20
CA GLU A 32 8.16 -11.29 25.41
C GLU A 32 8.94 -11.06 24.11
N PHE A 33 8.66 -11.80 23.04
CA PHE A 33 9.24 -11.53 21.72
C PHE A 33 8.83 -10.16 21.14
N TYR A 34 7.71 -9.59 21.61
CA TYR A 34 7.17 -8.32 21.12
C TYR A 34 7.45 -7.13 22.04
N ASP A 35 8.19 -7.30 23.13
CA ASP A 35 8.38 -6.24 24.16
C ASP A 35 9.01 -4.95 23.63
N ASN A 36 9.86 -5.05 22.60
CA ASN A 36 10.57 -3.90 22.01
C ASN A 36 9.82 -3.27 20.82
N VAL A 37 8.72 -3.89 20.41
CA VAL A 37 8.09 -3.59 19.13
C VAL A 37 7.35 -2.27 19.21
N THR A 38 7.59 -1.41 18.22
CA THR A 38 6.89 -0.15 18.10
C THR A 38 5.48 -0.34 17.52
N GLY A 39 4.47 0.23 18.20
CA GLY A 39 3.12 0.33 17.66
C GLY A 39 3.00 1.26 16.44
N LEU A 40 4.06 1.99 16.08
CA LEU A 40 4.06 2.91 14.95
C LEU A 40 3.73 2.22 13.63
N TYR A 41 4.16 0.98 13.43
CA TYR A 41 3.87 0.20 12.22
C TYR A 41 2.71 -0.78 12.41
N GLY A 42 1.90 -0.55 13.44
CA GLY A 42 0.70 -1.32 13.72
C GLY A 42 -0.38 -1.12 12.65
N PRO A 43 -1.44 -1.93 12.72
CA PRO A 43 -2.48 -1.94 11.69
C PRO A 43 -3.23 -0.61 11.57
N GLY A 44 -3.45 0.11 12.67
CA GLY A 44 -4.14 1.41 12.66
C GLY A 44 -3.38 2.46 11.86
N THR A 45 -2.08 2.57 12.09
CA THR A 45 -1.20 3.50 11.36
C THR A 45 -1.07 3.13 9.88
N ILE A 46 -0.95 1.84 9.55
CA ILE A 46 -0.87 1.38 8.16
C ILE A 46 -2.15 1.73 7.39
N TYR A 47 -3.31 1.45 7.96
CA TYR A 47 -4.58 1.80 7.33
C TYR A 47 -4.76 3.30 7.20
N CYS A 48 -4.34 4.08 8.19
CA CYS A 48 -4.29 5.53 8.10
C CYS A 48 -3.43 6.00 6.91
N TRP A 49 -2.24 5.41 6.74
CA TRP A 49 -1.38 5.72 5.61
C TRP A 49 -1.99 5.35 4.25
N TYR A 50 -2.70 4.21 4.13
CA TYR A 50 -3.45 3.88 2.93
C TYR A 50 -4.57 4.89 2.63
N MET A 51 -5.25 5.39 3.66
CA MET A 51 -6.27 6.43 3.49
C MET A 51 -5.65 7.77 3.08
N LEU A 52 -4.45 8.11 3.57
CA LEU A 52 -3.69 9.27 3.12
C LEU A 52 -3.28 9.14 1.64
N LEU A 53 -2.78 7.98 1.23
CA LEU A 53 -2.51 7.70 -0.19
C LEU A 53 -3.79 7.86 -1.03
N GLY A 54 -4.92 7.32 -0.56
CA GLY A 54 -6.22 7.51 -1.21
C GLY A 54 -6.65 8.98 -1.30
N SER A 55 -6.39 9.77 -0.26
CA SER A 55 -6.66 11.22 -0.24
C SER A 55 -5.79 11.96 -1.25
N VAL A 56 -4.49 11.67 -1.33
CA VAL A 56 -3.59 12.22 -2.35
C VAL A 56 -4.11 11.91 -3.75
N LEU A 57 -4.47 10.64 -4.00
CA LEU A 57 -5.00 10.22 -5.29
C LEU A 57 -6.31 10.90 -5.62
N ALA A 58 -7.25 11.03 -4.67
CA ALA A 58 -8.50 11.76 -4.87
C ALA A 58 -8.23 13.24 -5.20
N GLY A 59 -7.36 13.90 -4.43
CA GLY A 59 -6.97 15.28 -4.67
C GLY A 59 -6.35 15.50 -6.05
N TRP A 60 -5.57 14.54 -6.55
CA TRP A 60 -4.97 14.59 -7.89
C TRP A 60 -5.99 14.25 -8.98
N LEU A 61 -6.82 13.22 -8.77
CA LEU A 61 -7.92 12.78 -9.65
C LEU A 61 -9.01 13.83 -9.84
N PHE A 62 -9.19 14.74 -8.90
CA PHE A 62 -10.19 15.80 -8.99
C PHE A 62 -9.56 17.20 -9.01
N CYS A 63 -8.25 17.29 -9.28
CA CYS A 63 -7.55 18.55 -9.47
C CYS A 63 -8.17 19.33 -10.67
N PRO A 64 -8.38 20.66 -10.55
CA PRO A 64 -8.86 21.46 -11.66
C PRO A 64 -7.91 21.36 -12.86
N LEU A 65 -8.51 21.49 -14.05
CA LEU A 65 -7.73 21.62 -15.28
C LEU A 65 -7.19 23.04 -15.32
N ASP A 66 -5.91 23.17 -15.68
CA ASP A 66 -5.30 24.45 -16.00
C ASP A 66 -5.79 24.95 -17.38
N ASP A 67 -5.44 26.18 -17.75
CA ASP A 67 -5.85 26.82 -19.02
C ASP A 67 -5.47 25.99 -20.25
N ASP A 68 -4.41 25.19 -20.15
CA ASP A 68 -3.93 24.26 -21.19
C ASP A 68 -4.71 22.93 -21.25
N GLY A 69 -5.77 22.76 -20.45
CA GLY A 69 -6.50 21.50 -20.34
C GLY A 69 -5.73 20.38 -19.63
N VAL A 70 -4.73 20.74 -18.81
CA VAL A 70 -3.85 19.80 -18.08
C VAL A 70 -4.05 19.95 -16.58
N ARG A 71 -4.17 18.84 -15.84
CA ARG A 71 -4.18 18.84 -14.38
C ARG A 71 -2.75 18.92 -13.86
N LYS A 72 -2.49 19.91 -13.00
CA LYS A 72 -1.17 20.13 -12.39
C LYS A 72 -1.22 19.97 -10.86
N PRO A 73 -1.40 18.73 -10.36
CA PRO A 73 -1.45 18.49 -8.93
C PRO A 73 -0.15 18.97 -8.25
N GLY A 74 -0.31 19.69 -7.15
CA GLY A 74 0.79 20.29 -6.40
C GLY A 74 1.14 19.53 -5.12
N LEU A 75 2.00 20.15 -4.33
CA LEU A 75 2.29 19.70 -2.97
C LEU A 75 1.04 19.88 -2.08
N SER A 76 0.64 18.82 -1.39
CA SER A 76 -0.40 18.84 -0.37
C SER A 76 0.14 18.34 0.97
N ASN A 77 -0.55 18.67 2.06
CA ASN A 77 -0.21 18.14 3.39
C ASN A 77 -0.36 16.61 3.42
N ASP A 78 -1.37 16.07 2.72
CA ASP A 78 -1.60 14.63 2.62
C ASP A 78 -0.45 13.94 1.88
N LEU A 79 0.09 14.58 0.83
CA LEU A 79 1.27 14.08 0.12
C LEU A 79 2.50 14.07 1.03
N LEU A 80 2.73 15.15 1.78
CA LEU A 80 3.83 15.20 2.76
C LEU A 80 3.69 14.08 3.80
N GLY A 81 2.49 13.86 4.34
CA GLY A 81 2.23 12.76 5.29
C GLY A 81 2.45 11.38 4.66
N ALA A 82 1.98 11.18 3.43
CA ALA A 82 2.14 9.94 2.68
C ALA A 82 3.61 9.62 2.35
N LEU A 83 4.46 10.63 2.18
CA LEU A 83 5.90 10.47 1.94
C LEU A 83 6.70 10.35 3.24
N ALA A 84 6.32 11.08 4.29
CA ALA A 84 7.06 11.11 5.56
C ALA A 84 7.02 9.77 6.28
N TYR A 85 5.87 9.08 6.31
CA TYR A 85 5.74 7.82 7.02
C TYR A 85 6.68 6.72 6.50
N PRO A 86 6.76 6.44 5.17
CA PRO A 86 7.77 5.54 4.62
C PRO A 86 9.22 6.00 4.84
N ALA A 87 9.48 7.31 4.85
CA ALA A 87 10.83 7.82 5.14
C ALA A 87 11.24 7.59 6.61
N PHE A 88 10.31 7.73 7.56
CA PHE A 88 10.54 7.34 8.95
C PHE A 88 10.77 5.85 9.09
N ALA A 89 9.96 5.01 8.42
CA ALA A 89 10.14 3.57 8.41
C ALA A 89 11.50 3.17 7.82
N ALA A 90 11.94 3.81 6.73
CA ALA A 90 13.26 3.57 6.15
C ALA A 90 14.40 3.94 7.13
N THR A 91 14.27 5.08 7.82
CA THR A 91 15.27 5.49 8.81
C THR A 91 15.34 4.51 9.98
N ASP A 92 14.18 4.04 10.46
CA ASP A 92 14.12 3.03 11.52
C ASP A 92 14.69 1.69 11.06
N LEU A 93 14.36 1.25 9.83
CA LEU A 93 14.94 0.05 9.22
C LEU A 93 16.47 0.14 9.20
N LEU A 94 17.03 1.30 8.83
CA LEU A 94 18.47 1.54 8.83
C LEU A 94 19.05 1.40 10.25
N ILE A 95 18.41 2.00 11.26
CA ILE A 95 18.86 1.93 12.66
C ILE A 95 18.83 0.48 13.15
N GLN A 96 17.75 -0.26 12.88
CA GLN A 96 17.62 -1.66 13.29
C GLN A 96 18.61 -2.57 12.55
N ALA A 97 18.85 -2.32 11.26
CA ALA A 97 19.89 -3.00 10.48
C ALA A 97 21.28 -2.82 11.11
N MET A 98 21.61 -1.58 11.51
CA MET A 98 22.87 -1.27 12.19
C MET A 98 23.01 -1.99 13.53
N ARG A 99 21.91 -2.13 14.31
CA ARG A 99 21.90 -2.86 15.58
C ARG A 99 22.10 -4.37 15.42
N MET A 100 21.77 -4.92 14.25
CA MET A 100 21.98 -6.33 13.92
C MET A 100 23.33 -6.62 13.26
N LEU A 101 24.16 -5.60 13.00
CA LEU A 101 25.50 -5.82 12.48
C LEU A 101 26.32 -6.71 13.43
N GLY A 102 27.03 -7.67 12.85
CA GLY A 102 27.83 -8.65 13.59
C GLY A 102 27.04 -9.84 14.14
N THR A 103 25.70 -9.83 14.12
CA THR A 103 24.89 -10.99 14.51
C THR A 103 24.95 -12.08 13.44
N LYS A 104 25.42 -13.28 13.78
CA LYS A 104 25.50 -14.42 12.84
C LYS A 104 24.11 -14.90 12.43
N HIS A 105 23.95 -15.34 11.18
CA HIS A 105 22.70 -15.90 10.63
C HIS A 105 21.45 -14.99 10.71
N ARG A 106 21.65 -13.67 10.83
CA ARG A 106 20.55 -12.68 10.88
C ARG A 106 19.63 -12.71 9.66
N ALA A 107 20.18 -12.93 8.46
CA ALA A 107 19.39 -13.03 7.23
C ALA A 107 18.37 -14.17 7.31
N LEU A 108 18.82 -15.35 7.74
CA LEU A 108 17.98 -16.53 7.90
C LEU A 108 16.95 -16.35 9.01
N ALA A 109 17.34 -15.77 10.15
CA ALA A 109 16.42 -15.48 11.24
C ALA A 109 15.28 -14.56 10.79
N ILE A 110 15.59 -13.46 10.09
CA ILE A 110 14.59 -12.54 9.54
C ILE A 110 13.71 -13.29 8.53
N PHE A 111 14.30 -14.03 7.60
CA PHE A 111 13.55 -14.76 6.56
C PHE A 111 12.55 -15.77 7.16
N CYS A 112 12.99 -16.60 8.10
CA CYS A 112 12.12 -17.59 8.76
C CYS A 112 10.94 -16.93 9.48
N LEU A 113 11.20 -15.85 10.22
CA LEU A 113 10.15 -15.16 10.99
C LEU A 113 9.19 -14.39 10.10
N ARG A 114 9.65 -13.92 8.93
CA ARG A 114 8.80 -13.26 7.92
C ARG A 114 7.97 -14.25 7.13
N PHE A 115 8.51 -15.44 6.84
CA PHE A 115 7.88 -16.44 5.98
C PHE A 115 7.89 -17.84 6.63
N PRO A 116 7.22 -18.02 7.79
CA PRO A 116 7.29 -19.25 8.58
C PRO A 116 6.68 -20.48 7.89
N ALA A 117 5.83 -20.29 6.89
CA ALA A 117 5.23 -21.36 6.11
C ALA A 117 6.15 -21.92 5.00
N THR A 118 7.32 -21.31 4.79
CA THR A 118 8.24 -21.73 3.72
C THR A 118 9.03 -22.95 4.16
N GLU A 119 9.15 -23.96 3.29
CA GLU A 119 10.02 -25.10 3.57
C GLU A 119 11.48 -24.66 3.58
N LEU A 120 12.14 -24.84 4.72
CA LEU A 120 13.52 -24.40 4.91
C LEU A 120 14.55 -25.47 4.57
N ASN A 121 14.15 -26.65 4.07
CA ASN A 121 15.01 -27.82 3.84
C ASN A 121 16.25 -27.55 2.95
N GLY A 122 16.25 -26.47 2.15
CA GLY A 122 17.40 -26.02 1.35
C GLY A 122 18.35 -25.01 2.00
N PHE A 123 18.02 -24.48 3.19
CA PHE A 123 18.78 -23.42 3.88
C PHE A 123 19.71 -23.94 4.97
N GLY A 124 19.55 -25.20 5.40
CA GLY A 124 20.42 -25.83 6.40
C GLY A 124 19.75 -27.02 7.11
N PRO A 125 20.49 -27.71 8.01
CA PRO A 125 19.91 -28.76 8.84
C PRO A 125 19.02 -28.14 9.93
N PHE A 126 17.72 -28.45 9.89
CA PHE A 126 16.76 -28.06 10.93
C PHE A 126 16.51 -29.24 11.86
N ASN A 127 16.59 -28.99 13.17
CA ASN A 127 16.34 -30.02 14.16
C ASN A 127 14.82 -30.19 14.32
N SER A 128 14.31 -31.40 14.11
CA SER A 128 12.88 -31.72 14.24
C SER A 128 12.45 -32.07 15.67
N THR A 129 13.34 -31.90 16.65
CA THR A 129 12.99 -32.07 18.07
C THR A 129 11.96 -31.02 18.48
N GLN A 130 10.92 -31.46 19.19
CA GLN A 130 9.96 -30.57 19.82
C GLN A 130 10.66 -29.60 20.78
N LEU A 131 10.32 -28.32 20.68
CA LEU A 131 10.87 -27.24 21.49
C LEU A 131 9.96 -26.97 22.69
N ASP A 132 10.57 -26.93 23.86
CA ASP A 132 9.93 -26.40 25.06
C ASP A 132 9.88 -24.88 24.99
N LEU A 133 8.67 -24.32 25.10
CA LEU A 133 8.41 -22.89 25.08
C LEU A 133 8.45 -22.24 26.48
N THR A 134 8.64 -23.04 27.55
CA THR A 134 8.70 -22.54 28.92
C THR A 134 10.06 -21.92 29.29
N ASP A 135 11.15 -22.36 28.67
CA ASP A 135 12.51 -21.85 28.92
C ASP A 135 13.21 -21.49 27.60
N ILE A 136 12.97 -20.27 27.13
CA ILE A 136 13.56 -19.76 25.89
C ILE A 136 14.95 -19.19 26.18
N PRO A 137 16.02 -19.67 25.50
CA PRO A 137 17.35 -19.14 25.70
C PRO A 137 17.42 -17.62 25.42
N PRO A 138 18.11 -16.83 26.25
CA PRO A 138 18.12 -15.36 26.13
C PRO A 138 18.66 -14.88 24.79
N ASP A 139 19.61 -15.60 24.19
CA ASP A 139 20.15 -15.28 22.86
C ASP A 139 19.11 -15.46 21.74
N VAL A 140 18.21 -16.44 21.88
CA VAL A 140 17.12 -16.69 20.92
C VAL A 140 16.05 -15.61 21.07
N LEU A 141 15.69 -15.27 22.31
CA LEU A 141 14.75 -14.19 22.59
C LEU A 141 15.25 -12.86 22.04
N SER A 142 16.49 -12.49 22.34
CA SER A 142 17.14 -11.26 21.86
C SER A 142 17.21 -11.20 20.32
N LEU A 143 17.54 -12.31 19.66
CA LEU A 143 17.54 -12.39 18.20
C LEU A 143 16.13 -12.23 17.62
N GLY A 144 15.12 -12.85 18.24
CA GLY A 144 13.73 -12.76 17.81
C GLY A 144 13.16 -11.36 17.95
N GLN A 145 13.37 -10.72 19.10
CA GLN A 145 12.97 -9.33 19.32
C GLN A 145 13.57 -8.40 18.26
N ARG A 146 14.87 -8.52 17.97
CA ARG A 146 15.54 -7.70 16.92
C ARG A 146 14.98 -7.95 15.52
N ALA A 147 14.61 -9.19 15.20
CA ALA A 147 14.04 -9.52 13.90
C ALA A 147 12.58 -9.02 13.77
N ILE A 148 11.80 -9.04 14.85
CA ILE A 148 10.44 -8.48 14.86
C ILE A 148 10.50 -6.95 14.77
N ASP A 149 11.47 -6.30 15.42
CA ASP A 149 11.69 -4.84 15.32
C ASP A 149 11.92 -4.39 13.87
N ILE A 150 12.48 -5.25 13.02
CA ILE A 150 12.67 -5.00 11.58
C ILE A 150 11.40 -5.22 10.77
N THR A 151 10.52 -6.13 11.22
CA THR A 151 9.36 -6.58 10.45
C THR A 151 8.40 -5.44 10.11
N GLY A 152 8.15 -4.55 11.07
CA GLY A 152 7.37 -3.34 10.90
C GLY A 152 7.90 -2.44 9.77
N PRO A 153 9.06 -1.79 9.97
CA PRO A 153 9.60 -0.83 9.02
C PRO A 153 9.95 -1.46 7.66
N LEU A 154 10.37 -2.72 7.61
CA LEU A 154 10.63 -3.45 6.36
C LEU A 154 9.37 -3.56 5.49
N THR A 155 8.25 -3.97 6.11
CA THR A 155 6.96 -4.10 5.39
C THR A 155 6.51 -2.76 4.80
N ILE A 156 6.67 -1.65 5.54
CA ILE A 156 6.34 -0.31 5.05
C ILE A 156 7.23 0.08 3.88
N CYS A 157 8.54 -0.14 3.99
CA CYS A 157 9.49 0.21 2.92
C CYS A 157 9.15 -0.52 1.61
N TYR A 158 8.89 -1.83 1.68
CA TYR A 158 8.51 -2.61 0.50
C TYR A 158 7.15 -2.21 -0.08
N THR A 159 6.16 -1.97 0.79
CA THR A 159 4.83 -1.53 0.35
C THR A 159 4.89 -0.15 -0.31
N ALA A 160 5.64 0.79 0.27
CA ALA A 160 5.85 2.12 -0.30
C ALA A 160 6.66 2.08 -1.59
N ALA A 161 7.71 1.25 -1.65
CA ALA A 161 8.48 1.06 -2.87
C ALA A 161 7.60 0.51 -4.01
N ALA A 162 6.73 -0.47 -3.73
CA ALA A 162 5.79 -1.00 -4.71
C ALA A 162 4.77 0.05 -5.15
N ALA A 163 4.17 0.78 -4.20
CA ALA A 163 3.21 1.85 -4.51
C ALA A 163 3.86 2.95 -5.37
N PHE A 164 5.03 3.47 -4.98
CA PHE A 164 5.71 4.51 -5.74
C PHE A 164 6.22 4.00 -7.10
N PHE A 165 6.64 2.74 -7.19
CA PHE A 165 7.02 2.11 -8.45
C PHE A 165 5.84 1.94 -9.41
N THR A 166 4.60 1.77 -8.95
CA THR A 166 3.46 1.75 -9.88
C THR A 166 3.06 3.16 -10.30
N PHE A 167 3.24 4.15 -9.44
CA PHE A 167 2.98 5.55 -9.76
C PHE A 167 4.03 6.14 -10.72
N ILE A 168 5.32 6.09 -10.38
CA ILE A 168 6.38 6.84 -11.10
C ILE A 168 6.46 6.53 -12.61
N PRO A 169 6.43 5.28 -13.10
CA PRO A 169 6.45 4.97 -14.53
C PRO A 169 5.17 5.43 -15.25
N VAL A 170 4.01 5.35 -14.60
CA VAL A 170 2.77 5.94 -15.12
C VAL A 170 2.92 7.46 -15.26
N TYR A 171 3.66 8.14 -14.40
CA TYR A 171 3.89 9.59 -14.47
C TYR A 171 5.04 10.02 -15.39
N CYS A 172 6.11 9.23 -15.51
CA CYS A 172 7.35 9.64 -16.15
C CYS A 172 7.61 8.99 -17.52
N LEU A 173 7.01 7.81 -17.79
CA LEU A 173 7.37 6.98 -18.96
C LEU A 173 6.19 6.63 -19.86
N ALA A 174 4.95 6.82 -19.39
CA ALA A 174 3.78 6.44 -20.14
C ALA A 174 3.33 7.58 -21.10
N GLU A 175 3.46 7.34 -22.40
CA GLU A 175 2.87 8.16 -23.49
C GLU A 175 1.35 7.99 -23.78
N PRO A 176 0.51 7.27 -23.02
CA PRO A 176 -0.91 7.30 -23.31
C PRO A 176 -1.49 8.71 -23.19
N HIS A 177 -2.32 9.11 -24.16
CA HIS A 177 -3.01 10.40 -24.22
C HIS A 177 -3.73 10.80 -22.91
N TRP A 178 -4.17 9.83 -22.08
CA TRP A 178 -4.78 10.08 -20.78
C TRP A 178 -3.78 10.48 -19.69
N VAL A 179 -2.55 9.96 -19.71
CA VAL A 179 -1.45 10.35 -18.80
C VAL A 179 -0.95 11.76 -19.10
N ARG A 180 -0.95 12.16 -20.38
CA ARG A 180 -0.54 13.50 -20.83
C ARG A 180 -1.34 14.64 -20.17
N SER A 181 -2.56 14.35 -19.73
CA SER A 181 -3.44 15.27 -19.01
C SER A 181 -3.04 15.50 -17.56
N TRP A 182 -2.09 14.74 -17.01
CA TRP A 182 -1.59 14.87 -15.63
C TRP A 182 -0.11 15.19 -15.60
N GLN A 183 0.20 16.43 -15.22
CA GLN A 183 1.56 16.91 -15.09
C GLN A 183 1.77 17.46 -13.68
N PRO A 184 2.10 16.62 -12.68
CA PRO A 184 2.36 17.09 -11.33
C PRO A 184 3.43 18.19 -11.34
N LYS A 185 3.26 19.17 -10.44
CA LYS A 185 4.25 20.26 -10.29
C LYS A 185 5.62 19.65 -10.00
N ALA A 186 6.67 20.23 -10.59
CA ALA A 186 8.05 19.73 -10.46
C ALA A 186 8.45 19.47 -9.00
N THR A 187 8.03 20.33 -8.06
CA THR A 187 8.30 20.16 -6.63
C THR A 187 7.69 18.88 -6.04
N ALA A 188 6.45 18.56 -6.38
CA ALA A 188 5.77 17.34 -5.92
C ALA A 188 6.43 16.09 -6.53
N ALA A 189 6.77 16.13 -7.81
CA ALA A 189 7.48 15.06 -8.49
C ALA A 189 8.89 14.84 -7.90
N THR A 190 9.66 15.91 -7.67
CA THR A 190 10.98 15.83 -7.04
C THR A 190 10.89 15.22 -5.64
N LEU A 191 9.94 15.65 -4.81
CA LEU A 191 9.79 15.09 -3.46
C LEU A 191 9.44 13.60 -3.47
N LEU A 192 8.53 13.19 -4.36
CA LEU A 192 8.19 11.77 -4.54
C LEU A 192 9.44 10.96 -4.96
N CYS A 193 10.19 11.44 -5.95
CA CYS A 193 11.42 10.79 -6.40
C CYS A 193 12.49 10.72 -5.31
N VAL A 194 12.70 11.79 -4.54
CA VAL A 194 13.66 11.82 -3.43
C VAL A 194 13.28 10.81 -2.36
N ALA A 195 12.01 10.78 -1.94
CA ALA A 195 11.52 9.81 -0.97
C ALA A 195 11.69 8.37 -1.48
N TYR A 196 11.34 8.12 -2.74
CA TYR A 196 11.50 6.80 -3.37
C TYR A 196 12.96 6.34 -3.43
N VAL A 197 13.86 7.19 -3.91
CA VAL A 197 15.30 6.88 -3.96
C VAL A 197 15.87 6.66 -2.57
N TYR A 198 15.44 7.43 -1.57
CA TYR A 198 15.86 7.22 -0.18
C TYR A 198 15.45 5.85 0.36
N ILE A 199 14.19 5.46 0.14
CA ILE A 199 13.68 4.13 0.55
C ILE A 199 14.47 3.02 -0.14
N LEU A 200 14.70 3.12 -1.46
CA LEU A 200 15.49 2.13 -2.20
C LEU A 200 16.93 2.05 -1.69
N LEU A 201 17.57 3.19 -1.42
CA LEU A 201 18.93 3.24 -0.89
C LEU A 201 19.01 2.54 0.47
N VAL A 202 18.06 2.81 1.37
CA VAL A 202 17.99 2.14 2.68
C VAL A 202 17.77 0.65 2.51
N LEU A 203 16.86 0.22 1.63
CA LEU A 203 16.63 -1.21 1.37
C LEU A 203 17.92 -1.89 0.87
N VAL A 204 18.65 -1.25 -0.04
CA VAL A 204 19.96 -1.76 -0.50
C VAL A 204 20.93 -1.88 0.68
N ILE A 205 21.06 -0.85 1.52
CA ILE A 205 21.93 -0.89 2.70
C ILE A 205 21.50 -2.02 3.64
N PHE A 206 20.21 -2.15 3.92
CA PHE A 206 19.65 -3.23 4.74
C PHE A 206 20.04 -4.61 4.18
N HIS A 207 19.80 -4.86 2.89
CA HIS A 207 20.09 -6.14 2.26
C HIS A 207 21.58 -6.48 2.22
N LEU A 208 22.44 -5.48 2.00
CA LEU A 208 23.89 -5.64 2.11
C LEU A 208 24.33 -5.89 3.56
N SER A 209 23.64 -5.27 4.53
CA SER A 209 23.94 -5.45 5.94
C SER A 209 23.63 -6.86 6.45
N LEU A 210 22.83 -7.68 5.76
CA LEU A 210 22.44 -9.02 6.21
C LEU A 210 23.59 -10.05 6.19
N GLY A 211 24.65 -9.81 5.41
CA GLY A 211 25.85 -10.65 5.37
C GLY A 211 25.71 -11.99 4.62
N ASP A 212 24.50 -12.39 4.24
CA ASP A 212 24.21 -13.54 3.38
C ASP A 212 23.40 -13.07 2.18
N LEU A 213 24.05 -12.87 1.04
CA LEU A 213 23.42 -12.34 -0.18
C LEU A 213 22.40 -13.31 -0.79
N GLY A 214 22.57 -14.63 -0.59
CA GLY A 214 21.65 -15.63 -1.14
C GLY A 214 20.31 -15.58 -0.43
N VAL A 215 20.31 -15.65 0.91
CA VAL A 215 19.08 -15.52 1.72
C VAL A 215 18.48 -14.13 1.57
N SER A 216 19.32 -13.10 1.51
CA SER A 216 18.89 -11.72 1.29
C SER A 216 18.15 -11.55 -0.04
N LEU A 217 18.62 -12.16 -1.13
CA LEU A 217 17.94 -12.13 -2.43
C LEU A 217 16.56 -12.79 -2.37
N ILE A 218 16.45 -13.94 -1.71
CA ILE A 218 15.16 -14.64 -1.56
C ILE A 218 14.20 -13.80 -0.71
N LEU A 219 14.71 -13.18 0.36
CA LEU A 219 13.95 -12.24 1.18
C LEU A 219 13.42 -11.07 0.33
N VAL A 220 14.25 -10.44 -0.52
CA VAL A 220 13.80 -9.38 -1.45
C VAL A 220 12.65 -9.85 -2.33
N LEU A 221 12.77 -11.04 -2.93
CA LEU A 221 11.75 -11.56 -3.85
C LEU A 221 10.41 -11.72 -3.15
N TYR A 222 10.39 -12.35 -1.97
CA TYR A 222 9.16 -12.55 -1.21
C TYR A 222 8.55 -11.22 -0.72
N GLU A 223 9.38 -10.32 -0.20
CA GLU A 223 8.93 -9.01 0.30
C GLU A 223 8.44 -8.08 -0.81
N ALA A 224 9.01 -8.16 -2.02
CA ALA A 224 8.60 -7.35 -3.16
C ALA A 224 7.35 -7.91 -3.84
N MET A 225 7.23 -9.25 -3.95
CA MET A 225 6.09 -9.88 -4.60
C MET A 225 4.78 -9.61 -3.86
N LEU A 226 4.80 -9.66 -2.53
CA LEU A 226 3.58 -9.57 -1.74
C LEU A 226 2.82 -8.24 -1.94
N PRO A 227 3.42 -7.03 -1.78
CA PRO A 227 2.74 -5.77 -2.08
C PRO A 227 2.33 -5.62 -3.54
N TYR A 228 3.12 -6.16 -4.47
CA TYR A 228 2.80 -6.11 -5.89
C TYR A 228 1.54 -6.92 -6.22
N GLU A 229 1.47 -8.17 -5.76
CA GLU A 229 0.29 -9.03 -5.91
C GLU A 229 -0.94 -8.37 -5.30
N PHE A 230 -0.81 -7.82 -4.09
CA PHE A 230 -1.88 -7.10 -3.44
C PHE A 230 -2.37 -5.90 -4.24
N PHE A 231 -1.46 -5.07 -4.74
CA PHE A 231 -1.82 -3.89 -5.54
C PHE A 231 -2.56 -4.30 -6.81
N VAL A 232 -2.06 -5.32 -7.53
CA VAL A 232 -2.70 -5.83 -8.75
C VAL A 232 -4.10 -6.39 -8.46
N ILE A 233 -4.25 -7.21 -7.41
CA ILE A 233 -5.54 -7.79 -7.05
C ILE A 233 -6.52 -6.69 -6.64
N TYR A 234 -6.14 -5.77 -5.75
CA TYR A 234 -7.03 -4.70 -5.30
C TYR A 234 -7.39 -3.71 -6.42
N ALA A 235 -6.42 -3.30 -7.25
CA ALA A 235 -6.68 -2.40 -8.38
C ALA A 235 -7.65 -3.04 -9.39
N THR A 236 -7.47 -4.33 -9.69
CA THR A 236 -8.37 -5.08 -10.57
C THR A 236 -9.77 -5.19 -9.97
N ASN A 237 -9.89 -5.55 -8.69
CA ASN A 237 -11.16 -5.62 -7.98
C ASN A 237 -11.88 -4.26 -7.97
N PHE A 238 -11.15 -3.19 -7.68
CA PHE A 238 -11.69 -1.83 -7.64
C PHE A 238 -12.19 -1.39 -9.03
N ALA A 239 -11.38 -1.60 -10.07
CA ALA A 239 -11.76 -1.24 -11.45
C ALA A 239 -13.03 -2.00 -11.90
N VAL A 240 -13.11 -3.30 -11.61
CA VAL A 240 -14.30 -4.11 -11.90
C VAL A 240 -15.51 -3.61 -11.12
N ALA A 241 -15.36 -3.28 -9.83
CA ALA A 241 -16.45 -2.77 -9.01
C ALA A 241 -16.97 -1.42 -9.53
N VAL A 242 -16.07 -0.48 -9.86
CA VAL A 242 -16.45 0.82 -10.43
C VAL A 242 -17.17 0.63 -11.76
N ALA A 243 -16.61 -0.19 -12.67
CA ALA A 243 -17.22 -0.45 -13.97
C ALA A 243 -18.61 -1.09 -13.85
N LEU A 244 -18.78 -2.01 -12.89
CA LEU A 244 -20.06 -2.66 -12.62
C LEU A 244 -21.10 -1.67 -12.09
N VAL A 245 -20.74 -0.82 -11.13
CA VAL A 245 -21.63 0.21 -10.58
C VAL A 245 -21.97 1.26 -11.65
N SER A 246 -20.97 1.76 -12.39
CA SER A 246 -21.18 2.78 -13.42
C SER A 246 -22.05 2.26 -14.56
N SER A 247 -21.83 1.02 -15.01
CA SER A 247 -22.65 0.40 -16.07
C SER A 247 -24.08 0.14 -15.59
N PHE A 248 -24.27 -0.28 -14.34
CA PHE A 248 -25.60 -0.44 -13.75
C PHE A 248 -26.37 0.89 -13.70
N ILE A 249 -25.76 1.94 -13.13
CA ILE A 249 -26.37 3.27 -13.04
C ILE A 249 -26.70 3.81 -14.44
N SER A 250 -25.75 3.70 -15.38
CA SER A 250 -25.95 4.17 -16.76
C SER A 250 -27.05 3.40 -17.50
N THR A 251 -27.18 2.09 -17.23
CA THR A 251 -28.27 1.27 -17.78
C THR A 251 -29.62 1.74 -17.25
N LEU A 252 -29.75 1.91 -15.93
CA LEU A 252 -30.99 2.41 -15.31
C LEU A 252 -31.35 3.81 -15.83
N TRP A 253 -30.38 4.72 -15.89
CA TRP A 253 -30.57 6.08 -16.39
C TRP A 253 -31.09 6.09 -17.84
N ASN A 254 -30.47 5.32 -18.72
CA ASN A 254 -30.87 5.25 -20.13
C ASN A 254 -32.23 4.57 -20.33
N LEU A 255 -32.59 3.60 -19.48
CA LEU A 255 -33.94 3.03 -19.45
C LEU A 255 -34.99 4.08 -19.03
N CYS A 256 -34.71 4.86 -17.99
CA CYS A 256 -35.58 5.95 -17.54
C CYS A 256 -35.75 7.04 -18.61
N MET A 257 -34.70 7.33 -19.39
CA MET A 257 -34.73 8.31 -20.48
C MET A 257 -35.28 7.74 -21.80
N GLY A 258 -35.76 6.49 -21.83
CA GLY A 258 -36.36 5.87 -23.03
C GLY A 258 -35.34 5.49 -24.12
N LYS A 259 -34.03 5.61 -23.86
CA LYS A 259 -32.95 5.33 -24.80
C LYS A 259 -32.60 3.84 -24.82
N ARG A 260 -33.48 3.02 -25.41
CA ARG A 260 -33.38 1.56 -25.36
C ARG A 260 -32.13 0.97 -26.02
N ALA A 261 -31.60 1.59 -27.08
CA ALA A 261 -30.40 1.12 -27.77
C ALA A 261 -29.14 1.28 -26.88
N GLU A 262 -28.94 2.48 -26.31
CA GLU A 262 -27.84 2.76 -25.37
C GLU A 262 -27.97 1.93 -24.08
N ALA A 263 -29.19 1.71 -23.59
CA ALA A 263 -29.43 0.84 -22.44
C ALA A 263 -29.04 -0.63 -22.72
N ALA A 264 -29.33 -1.16 -23.91
CA ALA A 264 -28.97 -2.51 -24.30
C ALA A 264 -27.45 -2.69 -24.45
N GLU A 265 -26.74 -1.66 -24.92
CA GLU A 265 -25.28 -1.65 -24.98
C GLU A 265 -24.66 -1.62 -23.57
N ASN A 266 -25.12 -0.73 -22.70
CA ASN A 266 -24.66 -0.68 -21.30
C ASN A 266 -24.96 -1.99 -20.54
N LEU A 267 -26.06 -2.66 -20.85
CA LEU A 267 -26.40 -3.96 -20.27
C LEU A 267 -25.41 -5.06 -20.71
N LYS A 268 -24.92 -5.03 -21.96
CA LYS A 268 -23.84 -5.94 -22.40
C LYS A 268 -22.56 -5.68 -21.61
N THR A 269 -22.17 -4.41 -21.47
CA THR A 269 -21.01 -4.00 -20.66
C THR A 269 -21.15 -4.45 -19.22
N PHE A 270 -22.34 -4.30 -18.62
CA PHE A 270 -22.65 -4.80 -17.28
C PHE A 270 -22.50 -6.33 -17.19
N GLY A 271 -23.01 -7.08 -18.17
CA GLY A 271 -22.82 -8.53 -18.26
C GLY A 271 -21.36 -8.95 -18.37
N SER A 272 -20.56 -8.25 -19.18
CA SER A 272 -19.11 -8.47 -19.26
C SER A 272 -18.40 -8.15 -17.94
N CYS A 273 -18.80 -7.09 -17.25
CA CYS A 273 -18.27 -6.75 -15.91
C CYS A 273 -18.62 -7.82 -14.87
N LEU A 274 -19.83 -8.40 -14.91
CA LEU A 274 -20.21 -9.52 -14.06
C LEU A 274 -19.35 -10.76 -14.30
N LEU A 275 -19.05 -11.07 -15.57
CA LEU A 275 -18.13 -12.17 -15.90
C LEU A 275 -16.72 -11.87 -15.38
N ALA A 276 -16.20 -10.65 -15.60
CA ALA A 276 -14.90 -10.25 -15.07
C ALA A 276 -14.86 -10.33 -13.52
N ALA A 277 -15.95 -9.96 -12.85
CA ALA A 277 -16.06 -10.12 -11.40
C ALA A 277 -15.99 -11.60 -10.98
N GLY A 278 -16.70 -12.48 -11.71
CA GLY A 278 -16.70 -13.92 -11.46
C GLY A 278 -15.35 -14.60 -11.67
N PHE A 279 -14.61 -14.21 -12.71
CA PHE A 279 -13.36 -14.89 -13.10
C PHE A 279 -12.08 -14.25 -12.59
N LEU A 280 -12.09 -12.96 -12.23
CA LEU A 280 -10.89 -12.23 -11.81
C LEU A 280 -11.02 -11.72 -10.37
N ALA A 281 -12.08 -10.97 -10.08
CA ALA A 281 -12.25 -10.31 -8.79
C ALA A 281 -12.45 -11.32 -7.64
N ILE A 282 -13.43 -12.22 -7.78
CA ILE A 282 -13.75 -13.24 -6.76
C ILE A 282 -12.58 -14.20 -6.52
N PRO A 283 -11.96 -14.81 -7.55
CA PRO A 283 -10.81 -15.69 -7.33
C PRO A 283 -9.62 -14.98 -6.68
N GLY A 284 -9.35 -13.72 -7.05
CA GLY A 284 -8.32 -12.91 -6.41
C GLY A 284 -8.60 -12.65 -4.93
N ALA A 285 -9.85 -12.27 -4.59
CA ALA A 285 -10.27 -12.07 -3.21
C ALA A 285 -10.22 -13.37 -2.38
N LEU A 286 -10.65 -14.49 -2.97
CA LEU A 286 -10.54 -15.82 -2.37
C LEU A 286 -9.09 -16.24 -2.17
N GLY A 287 -8.20 -15.95 -3.13
CA GLY A 287 -6.77 -16.20 -3.02
C GLY A 287 -6.15 -15.49 -1.82
N ILE A 288 -6.47 -14.21 -1.61
CA ILE A 288 -6.04 -13.46 -0.42
C ILE A 288 -6.55 -14.13 0.87
N TYR A 289 -7.84 -14.51 0.89
CA TYR A 289 -8.46 -15.14 2.06
C TYR A 289 -7.84 -16.50 2.41
N PHE A 290 -7.71 -17.40 1.44
CA PHE A 290 -7.19 -18.75 1.65
C PHE A 290 -5.70 -18.76 1.97
N ASN A 291 -4.91 -17.93 1.27
CA ASN A 291 -3.45 -17.85 1.49
C ASN A 291 -3.08 -16.99 2.71
N LYS A 292 -4.07 -16.42 3.42
CA LYS A 292 -3.88 -15.54 4.58
C LYS A 292 -2.84 -14.44 4.32
N LEU A 293 -2.79 -13.92 3.10
CA LEU A 293 -1.87 -12.86 2.73
C LEU A 293 -2.19 -11.63 3.59
N ARG A 294 -1.17 -10.99 4.17
CA ARG A 294 -1.33 -9.80 5.03
C ARG A 294 -0.23 -8.78 4.71
N LEU A 295 -0.64 -7.54 4.41
CA LEU A 295 0.28 -6.39 4.35
C LEU A 295 0.53 -5.75 5.71
N ILE A 296 0.02 -6.35 6.77
CA ILE A 296 0.18 -5.88 8.13
C ILE A 296 1.21 -6.78 8.79
N PRO A 297 2.34 -6.22 9.24
CA PRO A 297 3.36 -6.97 9.96
C PRO A 297 2.77 -7.49 11.27
N ASP A 298 3.20 -8.69 11.69
CA ASP A 298 2.80 -9.23 12.98
C ASP A 298 3.63 -8.58 14.08
N LEU A 299 3.03 -7.60 14.76
CA LEU A 299 3.66 -6.81 15.82
C LEU A 299 3.00 -7.07 17.19
N ALA A 300 2.11 -8.06 17.28
CA ALA A 300 1.25 -8.31 18.43
C ALA A 300 0.38 -7.13 18.90
N VAL A 301 0.22 -6.11 18.06
CA VAL A 301 -0.61 -4.93 18.31
C VAL A 301 -1.97 -5.07 17.62
N SER A 302 -3.06 -4.78 18.34
CA SER A 302 -4.42 -4.84 17.84
C SER A 302 -4.94 -3.48 17.38
N VAL A 303 -5.76 -3.45 16.32
CA VAL A 303 -6.50 -2.25 15.88
C VAL A 303 -7.37 -1.65 17.00
N ARG A 304 -7.77 -2.47 17.98
CA ARG A 304 -8.61 -2.05 19.10
C ARG A 304 -7.85 -1.24 20.15
N GLU A 305 -6.52 -1.23 20.11
CA GLU A 305 -5.72 -0.40 21.01
C GLU A 305 -5.96 1.09 20.73
N ARG A 306 -5.87 1.90 21.78
CA ARG A 306 -6.35 3.30 21.75
C ARG A 306 -5.61 4.15 20.72
N ASP A 307 -4.30 3.99 20.63
CA ASP A 307 -3.40 4.64 19.68
C ASP A 307 -3.65 4.19 18.23
N GLN A 308 -3.88 2.89 18.02
CA GLN A 308 -4.20 2.32 16.70
C GLN A 308 -5.57 2.78 16.20
N LEU A 309 -6.56 2.81 17.08
CA LEU A 309 -7.88 3.32 16.74
C LEU A 309 -7.84 4.82 16.46
N ALA A 310 -7.09 5.59 17.25
CA ALA A 310 -6.94 7.02 17.06
C ALA A 310 -6.30 7.36 15.70
N THR A 311 -5.19 6.69 15.35
CA THR A 311 -4.54 6.88 14.06
C THR A 311 -5.44 6.49 12.88
N LEU A 312 -6.18 5.37 12.99
CA LEU A 312 -7.17 4.97 12.00
C LEU A 312 -8.26 6.02 11.78
N ILE A 313 -8.78 6.60 12.87
CA ILE A 313 -9.79 7.67 12.80
C ILE A 313 -9.23 8.91 12.09
N VAL A 314 -7.97 9.29 12.37
CA VAL A 314 -7.32 10.42 11.69
C VAL A 314 -7.27 10.20 10.17
N GLY A 315 -6.89 9.01 9.72
CA GLY A 315 -6.89 8.66 8.30
C GLY A 315 -8.29 8.74 7.69
N ALA A 316 -9.29 8.19 8.37
CA ALA A 316 -10.68 8.19 7.92
C ALA A 316 -11.24 9.61 7.77
N VAL A 317 -11.00 10.48 8.76
CA VAL A 317 -11.43 11.88 8.73
C VAL A 317 -10.73 12.65 7.62
N THR A 318 -9.42 12.43 7.42
CA THR A 318 -8.64 13.11 6.36
C THR A 318 -9.14 12.75 4.97
N LEU A 319 -9.38 11.46 4.73
CA LEU A 319 -9.95 10.98 3.47
C LEU A 319 -11.36 11.51 3.25
N ALA A 320 -12.23 11.45 4.27
CA ALA A 320 -13.59 11.96 4.18
C ALA A 320 -13.62 13.47 3.89
N PHE A 321 -12.76 14.26 4.55
CA PHE A 321 -12.63 15.68 4.30
C PHE A 321 -12.18 15.96 2.86
N THR A 322 -11.19 15.20 2.36
CA THR A 322 -10.71 15.34 0.98
C THR A 322 -11.82 15.04 -0.02
N LEU A 323 -12.53 13.91 0.16
CA LEU A 323 -13.63 13.50 -0.69
C LEU A 323 -14.77 14.52 -0.68
N PHE A 324 -15.15 15.00 0.51
CA PHE A 324 -16.17 16.05 0.66
C PHE A 324 -15.76 17.32 -0.08
N HIS A 325 -14.54 17.81 0.14
CA HIS A 325 -14.04 19.01 -0.53
C HIS A 325 -14.02 18.87 -2.06
N THR A 326 -13.58 17.72 -2.56
CA THR A 326 -13.62 17.44 -4.01
C THR A 326 -15.04 17.34 -4.54
N TRP A 327 -15.97 16.73 -3.79
CA TRP A 327 -17.36 16.55 -4.21
C TRP A 327 -18.13 17.87 -4.31
N PHE A 328 -17.93 18.78 -3.34
CA PHE A 328 -18.63 20.08 -3.32
C PHE A 328 -18.06 21.09 -4.32
N LYS A 329 -16.79 20.98 -4.72
CA LYS A 329 -16.22 21.80 -5.79
C LYS A 329 -16.72 21.44 -7.20
N ILE A 330 -17.21 20.22 -7.42
CA ILE A 330 -17.73 19.77 -8.72
C ILE A 330 -18.99 20.56 -9.17
N PRO A 331 -20.02 20.76 -8.33
CA PRO A 331 -21.21 21.52 -8.73
C PRO A 331 -20.95 23.03 -8.91
N GLU A 332 -20.13 23.68 -8.06
CA GLU A 332 -19.75 25.09 -8.25
C GLU A 332 -19.02 25.32 -9.59
N ARG A 333 -18.22 24.34 -10.00
CA ARG A 333 -17.48 24.39 -11.28
C ARG A 333 -18.39 24.27 -12.49
N LYS A 334 -19.41 23.40 -12.45
CA LYS A 334 -20.40 23.29 -13.54
C LYS A 334 -21.19 24.59 -13.71
N ALA A 335 -21.57 25.23 -12.61
CA ALA A 335 -22.27 26.51 -12.64
C ALA A 335 -21.41 27.64 -13.22
N GLY A 336 -20.12 27.72 -12.86
CA GLY A 336 -19.20 28.74 -13.40
C GLY A 336 -18.84 28.54 -14.88
N GLU A 337 -18.68 27.28 -15.33
CA GLU A 337 -18.44 26.96 -16.74
C GLU A 337 -19.68 27.27 -17.61
N GLU A 338 -20.90 27.05 -17.08
CA GLU A 338 -22.17 27.44 -17.73
C GLU A 338 -22.35 28.97 -17.80
N GLU A 339 -22.03 29.71 -16.73
CA GLU A 339 -22.08 31.18 -16.75
C GLU A 339 -21.06 31.79 -17.73
N MET A 340 -19.85 31.22 -17.82
CA MET A 340 -18.80 31.72 -18.70
C MET A 340 -19.10 31.46 -20.19
N GLN A 341 -19.84 30.39 -20.51
CA GLN A 341 -20.35 30.13 -21.86
C GLN A 341 -21.53 31.03 -22.27
N MET A 342 -22.22 31.65 -21.31
CA MET A 342 -23.31 32.60 -21.58
C MET A 342 -22.84 34.06 -21.72
N LEU A 343 -21.56 34.34 -21.52
CA LEU A 343 -21.00 35.67 -21.77
C LEU A 343 -20.69 35.84 -23.28
N PRO A 344 -21.17 36.92 -23.93
CA PRO A 344 -20.92 37.14 -25.35
C PRO A 344 -19.43 37.36 -25.60
N THR A 345 -18.84 36.56 -26.50
CA THR A 345 -17.49 36.75 -27.01
C THR A 345 -17.41 38.12 -27.68
N THR A 346 -16.64 39.02 -27.07
CA THR A 346 -16.37 40.34 -27.63
C THR A 346 -15.41 40.15 -28.81
N GLU A 347 -15.96 40.02 -30.02
CA GLU A 347 -15.19 40.12 -31.26
C GLU A 347 -14.64 41.55 -31.38
N THR A 348 -13.35 41.71 -31.14
CA THR A 348 -12.58 42.84 -31.64
C THR A 348 -12.51 42.77 -33.16
N ALA A 349 -13.47 43.41 -33.84
CA ALA A 349 -13.36 43.74 -35.26
C ALA A 349 -12.37 44.90 -35.44
N GLY A 350 -11.07 44.57 -35.45
CA GLY A 350 -10.07 45.35 -36.16
C GLY A 350 -9.81 44.64 -37.49
N ASP A 351 -10.16 45.26 -38.61
CA ASP A 351 -9.22 45.44 -39.72
C ASP A 351 -9.83 46.15 -40.95
N THR A 352 -9.15 47.23 -41.31
CA THR A 352 -8.84 47.72 -42.67
C THR A 352 -9.87 47.61 -43.80
N GLN A 353 -10.30 48.77 -44.31
CA GLN A 353 -10.51 48.97 -45.74
C GLN A 353 -9.47 49.95 -46.30
N GLY A 354 -8.55 49.42 -47.11
CA GLY A 354 -7.83 50.19 -48.15
C GLY A 354 -8.74 50.35 -49.38
N SER A 355 -8.78 51.53 -50.00
CA SER A 355 -8.10 51.86 -51.28
C SER A 355 -9.15 52.58 -52.16
N PRO A 356 -8.81 53.40 -53.17
CA PRO A 356 -7.56 53.48 -53.94
C PRO A 356 -6.70 54.74 -53.72
#